data_AF-A0A955FQR6-F1
#
_entry.id   AF-A0A955FQR6-F1
#
_cell.length_a   1.000
_cell.length_b   1.000
_cell.length_c   1.000
_cell.angle_alpha   90.00
_cell.angle_beta   90.00
_cell.angle_gamma   90.00
#
_symmetry.space_group_name_H-M   'P 1'
#
loop_
_entity.id
_entity.type
_entity.pdbx_description
1 polymer ?
#
loop_
_entity_poly.entity_id
_entity_poly.type
_entity_poly.pdbx_seq_one_letter_code
_entity_poly.pdbx_strand_id
1 'polypeptide(L)'
;MNIKLRPSDRAFSQYIRMRDRACQRCGSAVKFNSQGLPVSHQASHFQGRGKEATRFDPENVDTLCGGCHQYLTANPYEHVAWQIKKKGKRAVDAIVLRSNGYKKRDDKMEVLIWRQAIKDLTSSN
;
A
#
# COMPACT_ATOMS: atom_id res chain seq x y z
N MET A 1 -16.88 -1.48 -9.46
CA MET A 1 -16.23 -2.72 -9.95
C MET A 1 -15.98 -3.64 -8.76
N ASN A 2 -16.52 -4.85 -8.75
CA ASN A 2 -16.42 -5.77 -7.61
C ASN A 2 -15.09 -6.52 -7.69
N ILE A 3 -14.08 -6.07 -6.95
CA ILE A 3 -12.71 -6.61 -7.03
C ILE A 3 -12.52 -7.66 -5.93
N LYS A 4 -12.34 -8.92 -6.32
CA LYS A 4 -12.09 -10.03 -5.39
C LYS A 4 -10.70 -9.88 -4.75
N LEU A 5 -10.68 -9.57 -3.45
CA LEU A 5 -9.45 -9.44 -2.66
C LEU A 5 -8.87 -10.81 -2.31
N ARG A 6 -7.56 -10.99 -2.55
CA ARG A 6 -6.80 -12.16 -2.13
C ARG A 6 -6.53 -12.11 -0.62
N PRO A 7 -6.26 -13.25 0.03
CA PRO A 7 -5.77 -13.26 1.41
C PRO A 7 -4.47 -12.45 1.58
N SER A 8 -3.57 -12.51 0.61
CA SER A 8 -2.33 -11.72 0.54
C SER A 8 -2.61 -10.21 0.49
N ASP A 9 -3.62 -9.77 -0.27
CA ASP A 9 -4.04 -8.36 -0.29
C ASP A 9 -4.52 -7.86 1.07
N ARG A 10 -5.23 -8.70 1.82
CA ARG A 10 -5.72 -8.35 3.17
C ARG A 10 -4.55 -8.18 4.15
N ALA A 11 -3.63 -9.13 4.18
CA ALA A 11 -2.46 -9.09 5.05
C ALA A 11 -1.56 -7.87 4.73
N PHE A 12 -1.25 -7.66 3.45
CA PHE A 12 -0.45 -6.51 3.02
C PHE A 12 -1.14 -5.17 3.28
N SER A 13 -2.43 -5.04 2.98
CA SER A 13 -3.20 -3.82 3.26
C SER A 13 -3.25 -3.49 4.75
N GLN A 14 -3.32 -4.52 5.61
CA GLN A 14 -3.21 -4.34 7.06
C GLN A 14 -1.82 -3.82 7.44
N TYR A 15 -0.75 -4.45 6.95
CA TYR A 15 0.63 -4.01 7.19
C TYR A 15 0.83 -2.53 6.83
N ILE A 16 0.45 -2.12 5.62
CA ILE A 16 0.64 -0.74 5.14
C ILE A 16 -0.07 0.28 6.07
N ARG A 17 -1.30 -0.01 6.48
CA ARG A 17 -2.08 0.88 7.36
C ARG A 17 -1.56 0.90 8.78
N MET A 18 -0.96 -0.19 9.25
CA MET A 18 -0.28 -0.25 10.55
C MET A 18 1.06 0.51 10.54
N ARG A 19 1.84 0.40 9.44
CA ARG A 19 3.09 1.14 9.24
C ARG A 19 2.86 2.65 9.24
N ASP A 20 1.90 3.10 8.45
CA ASP A 20 1.71 4.54 8.18
C ASP A 20 0.89 5.26 9.25
N ARG A 21 -0.07 4.57 9.86
CA ARG A 21 -1.00 5.06 10.92
C ARG A 21 -1.84 6.31 10.58
N ALA A 22 -1.61 6.96 9.45
CA ALA A 22 -2.34 8.13 8.96
C ALA A 22 -2.32 8.20 7.43
N CYS A 23 -3.25 8.96 6.87
CA CYS A 23 -3.26 9.30 5.46
C CYS A 23 -1.96 10.03 5.09
N GLN A 24 -1.21 9.45 4.16
CA GLN A 24 0.08 9.97 3.71
C GLN A 24 -0.03 11.25 2.86
N ARG A 25 -1.25 11.72 2.56
CA ARG A 25 -1.51 12.98 1.85
C ARG A 25 -2.12 14.06 2.76
N CYS A 26 -3.19 13.76 3.50
CA CYS A 26 -3.90 14.76 4.32
C CYS A 26 -3.68 14.61 5.83
N GLY A 27 -2.95 13.60 6.29
CA GLY A 27 -2.63 13.41 7.71
C GLY A 27 -3.75 12.85 8.58
N SER A 28 -4.95 12.59 8.05
CA SER A 28 -6.04 12.01 8.85
C SER A 28 -5.65 10.67 9.45
N ALA A 29 -5.84 10.50 10.76
CA ALA A 29 -5.44 9.28 11.47
C ALA A 29 -6.23 8.04 11.04
N VAL A 30 -5.55 6.91 10.94
CA VAL A 30 -6.17 5.59 10.78
C VAL A 30 -6.91 5.26 12.08
N LYS A 31 -8.14 4.75 11.94
CA LYS A 31 -8.94 4.26 13.07
C LYS A 31 -8.60 2.79 13.28
N PHE A 32 -8.44 2.40 14.54
CA PHE A 32 -8.17 1.03 14.95
C PHE A 32 -9.34 0.49 15.78
N ASN A 33 -9.65 -0.80 15.66
CA ASN A 33 -10.63 -1.46 16.53
C ASN A 33 -9.99 -1.87 17.87
N SER A 34 -10.77 -2.47 18.77
CA SER A 34 -10.30 -2.92 20.08
C SER A 34 -9.20 -3.99 20.01
N GLN A 35 -9.06 -4.70 18.88
CA GLN A 35 -7.99 -5.66 18.63
C GLN A 35 -6.73 -5.02 18.02
N GLY A 36 -6.67 -3.68 17.94
CA GLY A 36 -5.52 -2.97 17.36
C GLY A 36 -5.41 -3.11 15.83
N LEU A 37 -6.46 -3.54 15.14
CA LEU A 37 -6.48 -3.70 13.69
C LEU A 37 -6.98 -2.42 13.01
N PRO A 38 -6.33 -1.98 11.91
CA PRO A 38 -6.80 -0.81 11.17
C PRO A 38 -8.13 -1.10 10.48
N VAL A 39 -9.14 -0.27 10.75
CA VAL A 39 -10.52 -0.41 10.23
C VAL A 39 -10.94 0.76 9.33
N SER A 40 -10.08 1.76 9.14
CA SER A 40 -10.29 2.84 8.16
C SER A 40 -9.12 2.95 7.19
N HIS A 41 -9.25 3.86 6.22
CA HIS A 41 -8.27 4.11 5.15
C HIS A 41 -8.02 2.89 4.25
N GLN A 42 -7.27 3.12 3.17
CA GLN A 42 -7.04 2.15 2.11
C GLN A 42 -5.55 2.12 1.78
N ALA A 43 -5.04 0.95 1.41
CA ALA A 43 -3.74 0.80 0.79
C ALA A 43 -3.85 1.22 -0.69
N SER A 44 -3.31 2.40 -1.02
CA SER A 44 -3.37 2.97 -2.36
C SER A 44 -2.11 2.64 -3.12
N HIS A 45 -2.27 1.87 -4.20
CA HIS A 45 -1.18 1.50 -5.09
C HIS A 45 -0.88 2.62 -6.08
N PHE A 46 0.38 3.02 -6.20
CA PHE A 46 0.83 3.89 -7.27
C PHE A 46 0.81 3.17 -8.62
N GLN A 47 1.59 2.10 -8.74
CA GLN A 47 1.48 1.13 -9.83
C GLN A 47 0.42 0.10 -9.45
N GLY A 48 -0.68 0.09 -10.22
CA GLY A 48 -1.90 -0.61 -9.86
C GLY A 48 -1.72 -2.11 -9.62
N ARG A 49 -2.67 -2.69 -8.89
CA ARG A 49 -2.69 -4.11 -8.46
C ARG A 49 -2.55 -5.15 -9.59
N GLY A 50 -2.71 -4.77 -10.86
CA GLY A 50 -2.44 -5.66 -11.99
C GLY A 50 -0.94 -5.98 -12.17
N LYS A 51 -0.05 -5.15 -11.63
CA LYS A 51 1.41 -5.31 -11.71
C LYS A 51 1.90 -6.18 -10.56
N GLU A 52 1.94 -7.50 -10.74
CA GLU A 52 2.25 -8.44 -9.65
C GLU A 52 3.63 -8.18 -9.01
N ALA A 53 4.62 -7.74 -9.79
CA ALA A 53 5.96 -7.42 -9.32
C ALA A 53 6.00 -6.36 -8.21
N THR A 54 5.09 -5.37 -8.24
CA THR A 54 5.01 -4.29 -7.26
C THR A 54 3.71 -4.29 -6.45
N ARG A 55 2.85 -5.31 -6.60
CA ARG A 55 1.58 -5.40 -5.87
C ARG A 55 1.76 -5.42 -4.36
N PHE A 56 2.81 -6.08 -3.90
CA PHE A 56 3.16 -6.21 -2.50
C PHE A 56 4.48 -5.47 -2.18
N ASP A 57 4.81 -4.43 -2.95
CA ASP A 57 5.98 -3.60 -2.70
C ASP A 57 5.58 -2.43 -1.77
N PRO A 58 6.10 -2.34 -0.52
CA PRO A 58 5.77 -1.25 0.39
C PRO A 58 6.16 0.14 -0.12
N GLU A 59 7.13 0.26 -1.03
CA GLU A 59 7.48 1.55 -1.64
C GLU A 59 6.44 1.99 -2.66
N ASN A 60 5.74 1.05 -3.29
CA ASN A 60 4.68 1.30 -4.27
C ASN A 60 3.33 1.68 -3.64
N VAL A 61 3.18 1.55 -2.32
CA VAL A 61 1.87 1.60 -1.66
C VAL A 61 1.89 2.45 -0.40
N ASP A 62 0.90 3.33 -0.32
CA ASP A 62 0.75 4.30 0.77
C ASP A 62 -0.68 4.24 1.34
N THR A 63 -0.81 4.52 2.64
CA THR A 63 -2.11 4.64 3.29
C THR A 63 -2.79 5.94 2.91
N LEU A 64 -3.98 5.88 2.33
CA LEU A 64 -4.79 7.05 1.98
C LEU A 64 -6.22 6.93 2.51
N CYS A 65 -6.82 8.07 2.88
CA CYS A 65 -8.27 8.12 3.15
C CYS A 65 -9.04 7.95 1.83
N GLY A 66 -10.32 7.57 1.91
CA GLY A 66 -11.13 7.34 0.71
C GLY A 66 -11.15 8.53 -0.26
N GLY A 67 -11.27 9.75 0.27
CA GLY A 67 -11.26 10.98 -0.54
C GLY A 67 -9.92 11.23 -1.25
N CYS A 68 -8.80 11.14 -0.53
CA CYS A 68 -7.48 11.30 -1.15
C CYS A 68 -7.17 10.19 -2.17
N HIS A 69 -7.57 8.95 -1.88
CA HIS A 69 -7.37 7.84 -2.79
C HIS A 69 -8.16 8.02 -4.09
N GLN A 70 -9.44 8.36 -3.98
CA GLN A 70 -10.28 8.63 -5.16
C GLN A 70 -9.72 9.80 -5.97
N TYR A 71 -9.32 10.88 -5.30
CA TYR A 71 -8.72 12.05 -5.95
C TYR A 71 -7.48 11.69 -6.77
N LEU A 72 -6.51 10.98 -6.19
CA LEU A 72 -5.28 10.61 -6.92
C LEU A 72 -5.54 9.57 -8.02
N THR A 73 -6.55 8.71 -7.85
CA THR A 73 -6.98 7.78 -8.90
C THR A 73 -7.56 8.52 -10.10
N ALA A 74 -8.34 9.59 -9.86
CA ALA A 74 -8.92 10.42 -10.91
C ALA A 74 -7.91 11.39 -11.55
N ASN A 75 -6.83 11.74 -10.84
CA ASN A 75 -5.83 12.72 -11.28
C ASN A 75 -4.43 12.06 -11.36
N PRO A 76 -4.15 11.26 -12.41
CA PRO A 76 -2.92 10.48 -12.49
C PRO A 76 -1.64 11.33 -12.57
N TYR A 77 -1.69 12.49 -13.25
CA TYR A 77 -0.55 13.42 -13.28
C TYR A 77 -0.21 13.93 -11.86
N GLU A 78 -1.23 14.29 -11.08
CA GLU A 78 -1.04 14.71 -9.69
C GLU A 78 -0.57 13.56 -8.80
N HIS A 79 -1.01 12.33 -9.07
CA HIS A 79 -0.53 11.15 -8.36
C HIS A 79 0.99 10.96 -8.58
N VAL A 80 1.46 11.07 -9.81
CA VAL A 80 2.90 11.02 -10.12
C VAL A 80 3.65 12.16 -9.41
N ALA A 81 3.16 13.39 -9.53
CA ALA A 81 3.80 14.56 -8.91
C ALA A 81 3.87 14.43 -7.38
N TRP A 82 2.80 13.96 -6.74
CA TRP A 82 2.77 13.69 -5.30
C TRP A 82 3.77 12.60 -4.90
N GLN A 83 3.85 11.50 -5.66
CA GLN A 83 4.82 10.44 -5.36
C GLN A 83 6.27 10.91 -5.52
N ILE A 84 6.57 11.70 -6.56
CA ILE A 84 7.90 12.29 -6.74
C ILE A 84 8.24 13.23 -5.58
N LYS A 85 7.30 14.08 -5.17
CA LYS A 85 7.49 14.97 -4.02
C LYS A 85 7.74 14.20 -2.73
N LYS A 86 7.06 13.08 -2.52
CA LYS A 86 7.12 12.27 -1.29
C LYS A 86 8.37 11.38 -1.24
N LYS A 87 8.68 10.66 -2.32
CA LYS A 87 9.69 9.58 -2.35
C LYS A 87 10.96 9.97 -3.13
N GLY A 88 10.91 11.07 -3.88
CA GLY A 88 11.96 11.48 -4.81
C GLY A 88 11.84 10.78 -6.15
N LYS A 89 12.29 11.46 -7.22
CA LYS A 89 12.17 10.97 -8.61
C LYS A 89 12.84 9.61 -8.79
N ARG A 90 14.04 9.41 -8.24
CA ARG A 90 14.79 8.14 -8.37
C ARG A 90 14.01 6.94 -7.83
N ALA A 91 13.35 7.09 -6.68
CA ALA A 91 12.57 6.00 -6.09
C ALA A 91 11.31 5.71 -6.93
N VAL A 92 10.63 6.76 -7.41
CA VAL A 92 9.47 6.61 -8.30
C VAL A 92 9.85 5.92 -9.60
N ASP A 93 10.93 6.34 -10.25
CA ASP A 93 11.44 5.71 -11.47
C ASP A 93 11.76 4.23 -11.24
N ALA A 94 12.38 3.89 -10.09
CA ALA A 94 12.68 2.51 -9.72
C ALA A 94 11.41 1.67 -9.52
N ILE A 95 10.37 2.21 -8.88
CA ILE A 95 9.07 1.52 -8.73
C ILE A 95 8.45 1.26 -10.10
N VAL A 96 8.47 2.25 -11.00
CA VAL A 96 7.94 2.09 -12.38
C VAL A 96 8.71 1.00 -13.12
N LEU A 97 10.05 1.01 -13.05
CA LEU A 97 10.88 -0.02 -13.66
C LEU A 97 10.54 -1.42 -13.12
N ARG A 98 10.52 -1.60 -11.79
CA ARG A 98 10.16 -2.87 -11.14
C ARG A 98 8.76 -3.34 -11.52
N SER A 99 7.80 -2.42 -11.66
CA SER A 99 6.41 -2.77 -11.98
C SER A 99 6.23 -3.45 -13.34
N ASN A 100 7.16 -3.21 -14.27
CA ASN A 100 7.18 -3.85 -15.58
C ASN A 100 7.98 -5.16 -15.61
N GLY A 101 8.58 -5.56 -14.48
CA GLY A 101 9.24 -6.85 -14.33
C GLY A 101 8.25 -8.01 -14.17
N TYR A 102 8.72 -9.23 -14.43
CA TYR A 102 7.97 -10.44 -14.13
C TYR A 102 8.15 -10.85 -12.67
N LYS A 103 7.06 -11.24 -12.02
CA LYS A 103 7.06 -11.92 -10.72
C LYS A 103 6.06 -13.07 -10.77
N LYS A 104 6.53 -14.27 -10.43
CA LYS A 104 5.64 -15.42 -10.24
C LYS A 104 4.76 -15.18 -9.02
N ARG A 105 3.45 -15.29 -9.19
CA ARG A 105 2.48 -15.15 -8.10
C ARG A 105 2.65 -16.29 -7.09
N ASP A 106 2.79 -15.93 -5.81
CA ASP A 106 2.81 -16.87 -4.69
C ASP A 106 2.06 -16.28 -3.49
N ASP A 107 0.74 -16.46 -3.46
CA ASP A 107 -0.09 -15.87 -2.40
C ASP A 107 0.20 -16.49 -1.01
N LYS A 108 0.68 -17.73 -0.94
CA LYS A 108 0.97 -18.40 0.33
C LYS A 108 2.17 -17.72 0.99
N MET A 109 3.24 -17.53 0.23
CA MET A 109 4.43 -16.84 0.72
C MET A 109 4.13 -15.38 1.08
N GLU A 110 3.37 -14.66 0.25
CA GLU A 110 2.98 -13.28 0.55
C GLU A 110 2.22 -13.17 1.87
N VAL A 111 1.26 -14.07 2.13
CA VAL A 111 0.54 -14.08 3.42
C VAL A 111 1.48 -14.29 4.61
N LEU A 112 2.45 -15.19 4.49
CA LEU A 112 3.42 -15.46 5.57
C LEU A 112 4.31 -14.23 5.82
N ILE A 113 4.85 -13.64 4.75
CA ILE A 113 5.71 -12.45 4.81
C ILE A 113 4.98 -11.31 5.52
N TRP A 114 3.76 -10.95 5.09
CA TRP A 114 3.07 -9.79 5.65
C TRP A 114 2.53 -10.02 7.06
N ARG A 115 2.18 -11.26 7.41
CA ARG A 115 1.85 -11.59 8.81
C ARG A 115 3.07 -11.46 9.71
N GLN A 116 4.25 -11.89 9.26
CA GLN A 116 5.47 -11.72 10.03
C GLN A 116 5.82 -10.24 10.17
N ALA A 117 5.78 -9.47 9.08
CA ALA A 117 6.06 -8.04 9.11
C ALA A 117 5.11 -7.25 10.06
N ILE A 118 3.84 -7.66 10.17
CA ILE A 118 2.90 -7.10 11.14
C ILE A 118 3.35 -7.41 12.58
N LYS A 119 3.77 -8.65 12.85
CA LYS A 119 4.29 -9.02 14.18
C LYS A 119 5.51 -8.19 14.53
N ASP A 120 6.46 -8.07 13.62
CA ASP A 120 7.70 -7.32 13.82
C ASP A 120 7.42 -5.84 14.11
N LEU A 121 6.46 -5.23 13.41
CA LEU A 121 5.97 -3.87 13.69
C LEU A 121 5.37 -3.72 15.09
N THR A 122 4.66 -4.73 15.58
CA THR A 122 4.02 -4.69 16.91
C THR A 122 4.95 -5.05 18.06
N SER A 123 6.00 -5.85 17.81
CA SER A 123 6.98 -6.26 18.82
C SER A 123 8.12 -5.28 19.01
N SER A 124 8.27 -4.31 18.09
CA SER A 124 9.27 -3.24 18.17
C SER A 124 8.75 -1.97 18.88
N ASN A 125 7.54 -2.02 19.45
CA ASN A 125 6.95 -0.97 20.30
C ASN A 125 6.77 -1.52 21.72
#